data_AF-A0A2V7N682-F1
#
_entry.id   AF-A0A2V7N682-F1
#
_cell.length_a   1.000
_cell.length_b   1.000
_cell.length_c   1.000
_cell.angle_alpha   90.00
_cell.angle_beta   90.00
_cell.angle_gamma   90.00
#
_symmetry.space_group_name_H-M   'P 1'
#
loop_
_entity.id
_entity.type
_entity.pdbx_description
1 polymer ?
#
loop_
_entity_poly.entity_id
_entity_poly.type
_entity_poly.pdbx_seq_one_letter_code
_entity_poly.pdbx_strand_id
1 'polypeptide(L)' 'ITVADNGHGFAFQGHYDHSALTSLQLGPVLLKQRVESLGGALAIDSTKDGAHLEIALPYRSVDG' A
#
# COMPACT_ATOMS: atom_id res chain seq x y z
N ILE A 1 4.37 -5.44 -6.84
CA ILE A 1 5.17 -4.19 -7.02
C ILE A 1 5.60 -3.76 -5.63
N THR A 2 6.86 -3.34 -5.47
CA THR A 2 7.40 -2.95 -4.18
C THR A 2 8.11 -1.61 -4.31
N VAL A 3 7.87 -0.70 -3.37
CA VAL A 3 8.51 0.62 -3.31
C VAL A 3 9.06 0.83 -1.90
N ALA A 4 10.32 1.23 -1.80
CA ALA A 4 10.96 1.57 -0.54
C ALA A 4 11.47 3.02 -0.61
N ASP A 5 11.22 3.78 0.45
CA ASP A 5 11.72 5.13 0.67
C ASP A 5 12.42 5.19 2.03
N ASN A 6 13.52 5.96 2.11
CA ASN A 6 14.32 6.18 3.32
C ASN A 6 14.14 7.58 3.91
N GLY A 7 13.00 8.22 3.65
CA GLY A 7 12.58 9.48 4.26
C GLY A 7 12.06 9.27 5.68
N HIS A 8 10.92 9.89 6.00
CA HIS A 8 10.35 9.89 7.36
C HIS A 8 9.07 9.05 7.51
N GLY A 9 8.77 8.23 6.49
CA GLY A 9 7.54 7.43 6.44
C GLY A 9 6.26 8.28 6.43
N PHE A 10 5.18 7.71 6.93
CA PHE A 10 3.88 8.39 7.11
C PHE A 10 3.72 8.93 8.54
N ALA A 11 2.69 9.75 8.76
CA ALA A 11 2.31 10.24 10.09
C ALA A 11 1.91 9.13 11.08
N PHE A 12 1.72 7.90 10.62
CA PHE A 12 1.51 6.70 11.42
C PHE A 12 2.72 5.76 11.30
N GLN A 13 2.95 4.94 12.32
CA GLN A 13 4.05 3.97 12.37
C GLN A 13 3.50 2.55 12.57
N GLY A 14 4.18 1.57 11.99
CA GLY A 14 3.83 0.15 12.06
C GLY A 14 3.51 -0.45 10.69
N HIS A 15 3.16 -1.74 10.74
CA HIS A 15 2.78 -2.54 9.58
C HIS A 15 1.26 -2.65 9.48
N TYR A 16 0.70 -2.30 8.32
CA TYR A 16 -0.73 -2.34 8.07
C TYR A 16 -1.02 -2.93 6.70
N ASP A 17 -1.87 -3.96 6.68
CA ASP A 17 -2.42 -4.51 5.45
C ASP A 17 -3.56 -3.63 4.90
N HIS A 18 -4.09 -4.02 3.74
CA HIS A 18 -5.12 -3.26 3.05
C HIS A 18 -6.39 -3.08 3.90
N SER A 19 -6.79 -4.11 4.64
CA SER A 19 -7.97 -4.06 5.48
C SER A 19 -7.76 -3.11 6.66
N ALA A 20 -6.62 -3.21 7.34
CA ALA A 20 -6.26 -2.35 8.46
C ALA A 20 -6.15 -0.88 8.02
N LEU A 21 -5.49 -0.61 6.88
CA LEU A 21 -5.42 0.74 6.30
C LEU A 21 -6.81 1.30 5.97
N THR A 22 -7.78 0.46 5.61
CA THR A 22 -9.15 0.89 5.34
C THR A 22 -9.96 1.13 6.61
N SER A 23 -9.94 0.20 7.55
CA SER A 23 -10.67 0.33 8.81
C SER A 23 -10.15 1.50 9.66
N LEU A 24 -8.85 1.74 9.66
CA LEU A 24 -8.21 2.81 10.44
C LEU A 24 -8.12 4.14 9.66
N GLN A 25 -8.57 4.17 8.41
CA GLN A 25 -8.47 5.34 7.52
C GLN A 25 -7.03 5.86 7.37
N LEU A 26 -6.07 4.94 7.30
CA LEU A 26 -4.65 5.23 7.14
C LEU A 26 -4.21 5.13 5.68
N GLY A 27 -3.16 5.89 5.36
CA GLY A 27 -2.41 5.78 4.11
C GLY A 27 -2.77 6.83 3.04
N PRO A 28 -2.10 6.76 1.88
CA PRO A 28 -2.42 7.62 0.74
C PRO A 28 -3.73 7.18 0.09
N VAL A 29 -4.79 8.00 0.27
CA VAL A 29 -6.16 7.69 -0.16
C VAL A 29 -6.23 7.30 -1.65
N LEU A 30 -5.61 8.08 -2.54
CA LEU A 30 -5.66 7.85 -3.98
C LEU A 30 -5.01 6.52 -4.40
N LEU A 31 -3.85 6.19 -3.84
CA LEU A 31 -3.15 4.94 -4.17
C LEU A 31 -3.97 3.73 -3.69
N LYS A 32 -4.52 3.80 -2.48
CA LYS A 32 -5.35 2.73 -1.93
C LYS A 32 -6.58 2.48 -2.80
N GLN A 33 -7.31 3.53 -3.17
CA GLN A 33 -8.47 3.45 -4.07
C GLN A 33 -8.10 2.88 -5.43
N ARG A 34 -6.95 3.26 -5.99
CA ARG A 34 -6.51 2.74 -7.28
C ARG A 34 -6.19 1.25 -7.22
N VAL A 35 -5.47 0.82 -6.19
CA VAL A 35 -5.16 -0.60 -5.97
C VAL A 35 -6.44 -1.42 -5.79
N GLU A 36 -7.38 -0.93 -4.98
CA GLU A 36 -8.69 -1.56 -4.79
C GLU A 36 -9.49 -1.66 -6.10
N SER A 37 -9.51 -0.60 -6.92
CA SER A 37 -10.21 -0.60 -8.22
C SER A 37 -9.64 -1.60 -9.23
N LEU A 38 -8.39 -2.03 -9.05
CA LEU A 38 -7.73 -3.04 -9.85
C LEU A 38 -7.88 -4.45 -9.26
N GLY A 39 -8.64 -4.60 -8.17
CA GLY A 39 -8.81 -5.87 -7.44
C GLY A 39 -7.57 -6.28 -6.66
N GLY A 40 -6.70 -5.33 -6.33
CA GLY A 40 -5.45 -5.56 -5.63
C GLY A 40 -5.50 -5.28 -4.13
N ALA A 41 -4.35 -5.42 -3.48
CA ALA A 41 -4.12 -5.10 -2.08
C ALA A 41 -2.85 -4.27 -1.90
N LEU A 42 -2.86 -3.41 -0.87
CA LEU A 42 -1.75 -2.55 -0.47
C LEU A 42 -1.37 -2.87 0.97
N ALA A 43 -0.11 -3.15 1.24
CA ALA A 43 0.46 -3.17 2.59
C ALA A 43 1.49 -2.05 2.74
N ILE A 44 1.55 -1.45 3.93
CA ILE A 44 2.47 -0.38 4.28
C ILE A 44 3.19 -0.75 5.56
N ASP A 45 4.51 -0.72 5.52
CA ASP A 45 5.36 -0.63 6.71
C ASP A 45 5.90 0.79 6.82
N SER A 46 5.59 1.49 7.91
CA SER A 46 5.97 2.89 8.11
C SER A 46 6.79 3.03 9.39
N THR A 47 7.96 3.64 9.28
CA THR A 47 8.86 3.89 10.41
C THR A 47 9.37 5.33 10.36
N LYS A 48 10.06 5.76 11.42
CA LYS A 48 10.76 7.05 11.43
C LYS A 48 11.90 7.14 10.39
N ASP A 49 12.38 6.01 9.89
CA ASP A 49 13.52 5.91 8.98
C ASP A 49 13.09 5.60 7.52
N GLY A 50 11.78 5.67 7.24
CA GLY A 50 11.25 5.47 5.89
C GLY A 50 9.93 4.71 5.84
N ALA A 51 9.49 4.39 4.63
CA ALA A 51 8.32 3.56 4.38
C ALA A 51 8.58 2.50 3.30
N HIS A 52 7.93 1.35 3.46
CA HIS A 52 7.92 0.24 2.53
C HIS A 52 6.48 -0.05 2.11
N LEU A 53 6.23 -0.05 0.80
CA LEU A 53 4.93 -0.30 0.21
C LEU A 53 4.97 -1.57 -0.62
N GLU A 54 4.04 -2.47 -0.35
CA GLU A 54 3.82 -3.67 -1.16
C GLU A 54 2.45 -3.59 -1.82
N ILE A 55 2.45 -3.68 -3.15
CA ILE A 55 1.24 -3.64 -3.97
C ILE A 55 1.10 -4.98 -4.69
N ALA A 56 0.08 -5.73 -4.33
CA ALA A 56 -0.32 -6.96 -4.99
C ALA A 56 -1.47 -6.63 -5.95
N LEU A 57 -1.32 -6.97 -7.24
CA LEU A 57 -2.36 -6.85 -8.24
C LEU A 57 -2.62 -8.21 -8.87
N PRO A 58 -3.86 -8.54 -9.24
CA PRO A 58 -4.13 -9.73 -10.04
C PRO A 58 -3.44 -9.60 -11.40
N TYR A 59 -2.72 -10.64 -11.80
CA TYR A 59 -2.15 -10.72 -13.14
C TYR A 59 -3.27 -11.11 -14.12
N ARG A 60 -3.73 -10.16 -14.93
CA ARG A 60 -4.54 -10.49 -16.10
C ARG A 60 -3.59 -10.82 -17.25
N SER A 61 -3.53 -12.09 -17.62
CA SER A 61 -3.05 -12.47 -18.94
C SER A 61 -3.93 -11.74 -19.96
N VAL A 62 -3.30 -11.01 -20.88
CA VAL A 62 -4.01 -10.58 -22.09
C VAL A 62 -4.12 -11.82 -22.95
N ASP A 63 -5.26 -12.50 -22.89
CA ASP A 63 -5.56 -13.54 -23.86
C ASP A 63 -5.63 -12.86 -25.23
N GLY A 64 -4.71 -13.24 -26.12
CA GLY A 64 -4.52 -12.68 -27.46
C GLY A 64 -5.50 -13.21 -28.49
#